data_AF-A0A1B1TLJ5-F1
#
_entry.id   AF-A0A1B1TLJ5-F1
#
_cell.length_a   1.000
_cell.length_b   1.000
_cell.length_c   1.000
_cell.angle_alpha   90.00
_cell.angle_beta   90.00
_cell.angle_gamma   90.00
#
_symmetry.space_group_name_H-M   'P 1'
#
loop_
_entity.id
_entity.type
_entity.pdbx_description
1 polymer ?
#
loop_
_entity_poly.entity_id
_entity_poly.type
_entity_poly.pdbx_seq_one_letter_code
_entity_poly.pdbx_strand_id
1 'polypeptide(L)' 'MIRQMGNSFGDHQVLENIAIILGAIREGAAFMFYPESNCLFSANIDPKSGIPAFKRIPVAVYG' A
#
# COMPACT_ATOMS: atom_id res chain seq x y z
N MET A 1 -19.48 -10.79 -0.05
CA MET A 1 -18.17 -10.09 0.00
C MET A 1 -18.17 -9.23 1.25
N ILE A 2 -17.39 -9.60 2.26
CA ILE A 2 -17.30 -8.80 3.50
C ILE A 2 -16.38 -7.62 3.21
N ARG A 3 -16.89 -6.40 3.41
CA ARG A 3 -16.10 -5.17 3.36
C ARG A 3 -15.89 -4.69 4.79
N GLN A 4 -14.64 -4.42 5.13
CA GLN A 4 -14.27 -3.77 6.39
C GLN A 4 -13.67 -2.40 6.06
N MET A 5 -13.80 -1.46 6.99
CA MET A 5 -13.09 -0.19 6.89
C MET A 5 -11.82 -0.30 7.72
N GLY A 6 -10.76 0.37 7.28
CA GLY A 6 -9.52 0.46 8.04
C GLY A 6 -8.63 1.58 7.55
N ASN A 7 -7.44 1.64 8.10
CA ASN A 7 -6.42 2.62 7.76
C ASN A 7 -5.15 1.91 7.27
N SER A 8 -4.38 2.60 6.44
CA SER A 8 -3.10 2.13 5.93
C SER A 8 -2.02 3.17 6.19
N PHE A 9 -0.91 2.73 6.77
CA PHE A 9 0.25 3.58 7.05
C PHE A 9 1.45 3.14 6.20
N GLY A 10 2.04 4.11 5.51
CA GLY A 10 3.37 4.00 4.90
C GLY A 10 4.35 5.00 5.53
N ASP A 11 5.57 5.08 4.99
CA ASP A 11 6.62 5.95 5.55
C ASP A 11 6.38 7.45 5.30
N HIS A 12 5.51 7.81 4.36
CA HIS A 12 5.24 9.19 3.98
C HIS A 12 3.93 9.72 4.56
N GLN A 13 2.86 8.91 4.55
CA GLN A 13 1.56 9.31 5.07
C GLN A 13 0.65 8.14 5.48
N VAL A 14 -0.50 8.50 6.06
CA VAL A 14 -1.64 7.60 6.34
C VAL A 14 -2.72 7.80 5.28
N LEU A 15 -3.30 6.70 4.81
CA LEU A 15 -4.60 6.68 4.14
C LEU A 15 -5.66 6.23 5.13
N GLU A 16 -6.65 7.09 5.35
CA GLU A 16 -7.74 6.84 6.30
C GLU A 16 -9.00 6.36 5.58
N ASN A 17 -9.83 5.60 6.29
CA ASN A 17 -11.15 5.16 5.83
C ASN A 17 -11.10 4.43 4.47
N ILE A 18 -10.13 3.54 4.30
CA ILE A 18 -10.02 2.71 3.10
C ILE A 18 -10.85 1.44 3.23
N ALA A 19 -11.42 0.99 2.10
CA ALA A 19 -12.14 -0.27 2.04
C ALA A 19 -11.14 -1.44 1.98
N ILE A 20 -11.25 -2.34 2.95
CA ILE A 20 -10.54 -3.62 2.98
C ILE A 20 -11.44 -4.69 2.38
N ILE A 21 -10.94 -5.29 1.31
CA ILE A 21 -11.60 -6.35 0.56
C ILE A 21 -10.80 -7.64 0.74
N LEU A 22 -11.40 -8.63 1.39
CA LEU A 22 -10.79 -9.96 1.51
C LEU A 22 -10.84 -10.68 0.16
N GLY A 23 -9.73 -11.29 -0.23
CA GLY A 23 -9.58 -12.03 -1.47
C GLY A 23 -8.45 -13.06 -1.37
N ALA A 24 -8.12 -13.70 -2.49
CA ALA A 24 -7.03 -14.68 -2.58
C ALA A 24 -5.66 -13.99 -2.63
N ILE A 25 -5.33 -13.21 -1.59
CA ILE A 25 -4.04 -12.57 -1.38
C ILE A 25 -3.23 -13.39 -0.39
N ARG A 26 -1.92 -13.50 -0.63
CA ARG A 26 -0.99 -14.19 0.27
C ARG A 26 -1.00 -13.52 1.65
N GLU A 27 -1.00 -14.33 2.71
CA GLU A 27 -0.87 -13.83 4.08
C GLU A 27 0.39 -12.97 4.24
N GLY A 28 0.24 -11.83 4.92
CA GLY A 28 1.31 -10.84 5.09
C GLY A 28 1.52 -9.90 3.89
N ALA A 29 0.70 -9.99 2.85
CA ALA A 29 0.71 -9.06 1.72
C ALA A 29 -0.62 -8.30 1.60
N ALA A 30 -0.56 -7.07 1.09
CA ALA A 30 -1.71 -6.28 0.71
C ALA A 30 -1.59 -5.89 -0.77
N PHE A 31 -2.73 -5.83 -1.45
CA PHE A 31 -2.83 -5.27 -2.80
C PHE A 31 -3.58 -3.94 -2.72
N MET A 32 -3.03 -2.91 -3.37
CA MET A 32 -3.62 -1.58 -3.42
C MET A 32 -3.65 -1.06 -4.86
N PHE A 33 -4.59 -0.17 -5.15
CA PHE A 33 -4.70 0.45 -6.45
C PHE A 33 -3.71 1.59 -6.61
N TYR A 34 -3.06 1.62 -7.78
CA TYR A 34 -2.27 2.74 -8.26
C TYR A 34 -3.20 3.69 -9.05
N PRO A 35 -3.03 5.02 -8.92
CA PRO A 35 -1.93 5.73 -8.25
C PRO A 35 -2.18 6.09 -6.78
N GLU A 36 -3.35 5.76 -6.21
CA GLU A 36 -3.76 6.21 -4.87
C GLU A 36 -2.78 5.78 -3.78
N SER A 37 -2.20 4.57 -3.88
CA SER A 37 -1.22 4.09 -2.91
C SER A 37 0.14 4.79 -2.98
N ASN A 38 0.46 5.55 -4.04
CA ASN A 38 1.79 6.19 -4.17
C ASN A 38 2.03 7.23 -3.09
N CYS A 39 0.97 7.82 -2.56
CA CYS A 39 1.08 8.82 -1.50
C CYS A 39 1.63 8.21 -0.20
N LEU A 40 1.42 6.92 0.05
CA LEU A 40 1.87 6.23 1.26
C LEU A 40 3.40 6.19 1.38
N PHE A 41 4.15 6.25 0.27
CA PHE A 41 5.59 5.98 0.28
C PHE A 41 6.44 6.93 -0.55
N SER A 42 7.58 7.33 0.01
CA SER A 42 8.68 7.90 -0.77
C SER A 42 9.50 6.75 -1.37
N ALA A 43 9.20 6.36 -2.61
CA ALA A 43 9.88 5.23 -3.23
C ALA A 43 11.40 5.48 -3.40
N ASN A 44 12.20 4.50 -2.98
CA ASN A 44 13.62 4.46 -3.31
C ASN A 44 13.79 4.45 -4.84
N ILE A 45 14.63 5.35 -5.34
CA ILE A 45 14.95 5.45 -6.77
C ILE A 45 16.11 4.54 -7.08
N ASP A 46 15.95 3.64 -8.06
CA ASP A 46 17.07 2.86 -8.57
C ASP A 46 18.10 3.79 -9.24
N PRO A 47 19.36 3.84 -8.77
CA PRO A 47 20.32 4.84 -9.23
C PRO A 47 20.80 4.62 -10.67
N LYS A 48 20.55 3.44 -11.27
CA LYS A 48 20.95 3.13 -12.65
C LYS A 48 19.88 3.52 -13.66
N SER A 49 18.62 3.28 -13.33
CA SER A 49 17.48 3.46 -14.23
C SER A 49 16.63 4.68 -13.92
N GLY A 50 16.76 5.26 -12.72
CA GLY A 50 15.90 6.35 -12.24
C GLY A 50 14.47 5.91 -11.92
N ILE A 51 14.18 4.61 -11.91
CA ILE A 51 12.83 4.09 -11.72
C ILE A 51 12.52 3.97 -10.21
N PRO A 52 11.41 4.55 -9.73
CA PRO A 52 10.98 4.38 -8.35
C PRO A 52 10.47 2.96 -8.04
N ALA A 53 10.87 2.42 -6.89
CA ALA A 53 10.54 1.06 -6.45
C ALA A 53 9.14 0.89 -5.80
N PHE A 54 8.05 1.31 -6.46
CA PHE A 54 6.69 1.23 -5.89
C PHE A 54 6.08 -0.18 -5.79
N LYS A 55 6.63 -1.18 -6.51
CA LYS A 55 5.99 -2.51 -6.62
C LYS A 55 6.10 -3.40 -5.39
N ARG A 56 6.98 -3.07 -4.44
CA ARG A 56 7.17 -3.84 -3.20
C ARG A 56 7.66 -2.91 -2.08
N ILE A 57 6.71 -2.49 -1.25
CA ILE A 57 6.92 -1.55 -0.15
C ILE A 57 6.26 -2.10 1.12
N PRO A 58 6.88 -1.90 2.30
CA PRO A 58 6.34 -2.38 3.57
C PRO A 58 5.15 -1.51 3.98
N VAL A 59 3.98 -2.11 4.25
CA VAL A 59 2.78 -1.37 4.65
C VAL A 59 2.17 -1.97 5.91
N ALA A 60 1.62 -1.11 6.77
CA ALA A 60 0.85 -1.53 7.93
C ALA A 60 -0.64 -1.24 7.70
N VAL A 61 -1.48 -2.26 7.84
CA VAL A 61 -2.94 -2.15 7.77
C VAL A 61 -3.51 -2.46 9.14
N TYR A 62 -4.35 -1.58 9.66
CA TYR A 62 -4.97 -1.70 10.97
C TYR A 62 -6.44 -1.24 10.92
N GLY A 63 -7.25 -1.83 11.80
CA GLY A 63 -8.68 -1.54 11.97
C GLY A 63 -8.95 -0.79 13.26
#